data_AF-A0A165SS50-F1
#
_entry.id   AF-A0A165SS50-F1
#
_cell.length_a   1.000
_cell.length_b   1.000
_cell.length_c   1.000
_cell.angle_alpha   90.00
_cell.angle_beta   90.00
_cell.angle_gamma   90.00
#
_symmetry.space_group_name_H-M   'P 1'
#
loop_
_entity.id
_entity.type
_entity.pdbx_description
1 polymer ?
#
loop_
_entity_poly.entity_id
_entity_poly.type
_entity_poly.pdbx_seq_one_letter_code
_entity_poly.pdbx_strand_id
1 'polypeptide(L)'
;MGVTWSSTPRQRHLVLFAYEAWDYNAVVLVAGHMRPLCNFAARVVKMEPTIIVTLFTTSTFYDRVQTELKRNFEDRENPLLERIRTIALPQDATNPLDSTALPNAFADAYEKLVNLQPVRCVKTETEIETTCSPDVVLVDFFGSAPIDAVRRTSKKPVKVFFWFAGSATSLFSVSGPERHGGKGDLRARSQELAKLTSVSIDEAAGQISLNGKGTLIRMPGLPPMYDYEIQTQRPLGPLALLGGVNLRTYDTIAGCDGLILAGPECYEPEAVAALRDWFAESSRPVYACGPLIPHGPQAVSFERQQSPEAAKIEGFLDAMLASHGDNSVIYVSFGTIFFPMEPQKLAAFLDVAMEKKIPFILNHTSPYIPLPDFVTDKLRSYADCMVTKWCPQQLVLSHSATGFFVTHGGHNSVTEATAEGIPLICWPFTMDQATNAARINDKLHIGYELFQVRNGPGSQPAYRLGKAPECTLEAFIAEAQQVLSKAFGNDGMRKISNAQKLQQQISQAWGENGSSRKALDDFVASIGDSESSQGLFSPMTAWL
;
A
#
# COMPACT_ATOMS: atom_id res chain seq x y z
N MET A 1 -11.33 -24.37 -51.60
CA MET A 1 -12.20 -23.76 -50.56
C MET A 1 -11.28 -23.13 -49.54
N GLY A 2 -11.20 -21.79 -49.53
CA GLY A 2 -10.30 -21.05 -48.64
C GLY A 2 -10.80 -21.10 -47.20
N VAL A 3 -9.97 -21.57 -46.28
CA VAL A 3 -10.22 -21.46 -44.85
C VAL A 3 -9.87 -20.03 -44.45
N THR A 4 -10.88 -19.19 -44.26
CA THR A 4 -10.74 -17.89 -43.63
C THR A 4 -10.53 -18.12 -42.13
N TRP A 5 -9.27 -18.03 -41.67
CA TRP A 5 -8.97 -17.89 -40.25
C TRP A 5 -9.43 -16.50 -39.80
N SER A 6 -10.65 -16.42 -39.30
CA SER A 6 -11.10 -15.30 -38.48
C SER A 6 -10.41 -15.43 -37.11
N SER A 7 -9.15 -15.02 -37.03
CA SER A 7 -8.40 -15.01 -35.77
C SER A 7 -8.76 -13.77 -34.95
N THR A 8 -10.02 -13.67 -34.51
CA THR A 8 -10.36 -12.73 -33.45
C THR A 8 -9.61 -13.22 -32.20
N PRO A 9 -8.71 -12.41 -31.60
CA PRO A 9 -7.97 -12.84 -30.43
C PRO A 9 -8.93 -13.27 -29.32
N ARG A 10 -8.63 -14.38 -28.64
CA ARG A 10 -9.43 -14.83 -27.49
C ARG A 10 -9.45 -13.72 -26.43
N GLN A 11 -10.65 -13.37 -25.98
CA GLN A 11 -10.81 -12.49 -24.84
C GLN A 11 -10.34 -13.20 -23.55
N ARG A 12 -9.50 -12.51 -22.77
CA ARG A 12 -8.94 -12.99 -21.51
C ARG A 12 -9.59 -12.28 -20.33
N HIS A 13 -9.77 -12.99 -19.22
CA HIS A 13 -10.52 -12.47 -18.06
C HIS A 13 -9.67 -12.42 -16.80
N LEU A 14 -9.43 -11.20 -16.31
CA LEU A 14 -8.76 -10.90 -15.06
C LEU A 14 -9.77 -10.56 -13.97
N VAL A 15 -9.76 -11.28 -12.85
CA VAL A 15 -10.60 -10.99 -11.69
C VAL A 15 -9.75 -10.36 -10.59
N LEU A 16 -10.21 -9.24 -10.04
CA LEU A 16 -9.54 -8.50 -8.98
C LEU A 16 -10.44 -8.49 -7.73
N PHE A 17 -9.88 -8.92 -6.60
CA PHE A 17 -10.58 -8.90 -5.32
C PHE A 17 -9.62 -8.44 -4.22
N ALA A 18 -9.83 -7.24 -3.71
CA ALA A 18 -9.10 -6.72 -2.56
C ALA A 18 -10.07 -6.38 -1.44
N TYR A 19 -9.58 -6.56 -0.22
CA TYR A 19 -10.29 -6.12 0.97
C TYR A 19 -10.18 -4.62 1.07
N GLU A 20 -11.29 -3.98 1.39
CA GLU A 20 -11.44 -2.55 1.19
C GLU A 20 -11.24 -1.78 2.49
N ALA A 21 -10.66 -0.60 2.38
CA ALA A 21 -10.87 0.46 3.34
C ALA A 21 -10.79 1.81 2.64
N TRP A 22 -11.74 2.70 2.89
CA TRP A 22 -11.64 4.14 2.74
C TRP A 22 -12.64 4.69 3.80
N ASP A 23 -12.28 5.64 4.65
CA ASP A 23 -13.11 5.99 5.84
C ASP A 23 -14.52 6.54 5.46
N TYR A 24 -15.66 6.35 6.13
CA TYR A 24 -15.96 6.37 7.57
C TYR A 24 -16.87 5.21 8.02
N ASN A 25 -16.45 4.61 9.15
CA ASN A 25 -17.05 3.57 9.99
C ASN A 25 -16.87 2.10 9.55
N ALA A 26 -16.04 1.44 10.36
CA ALA A 26 -15.96 0.00 10.56
C ALA A 26 -15.60 -0.79 9.29
N VAL A 27 -14.32 -0.74 8.88
CA VAL A 27 -13.34 -1.85 8.85
C VAL A 27 -11.98 -1.18 8.72
N VAL A 28 -11.14 -1.35 9.72
CA VAL A 28 -9.79 -0.78 9.78
C VAL A 28 -8.86 -1.85 9.28
N LEU A 29 -8.06 -1.54 8.25
CA LEU A 29 -6.64 -1.95 8.08
C LEU A 29 -6.11 -1.75 6.65
N VAL A 30 -6.93 -1.44 5.64
CA VAL A 30 -6.53 -1.72 4.24
C VAL A 30 -6.84 -0.55 3.27
N ALA A 31 -6.62 0.69 3.72
CA ALA A 31 -6.94 1.87 2.90
C ALA A 31 -6.06 2.05 1.66
N GLY A 32 -4.87 1.44 1.69
CA GLY A 32 -3.89 1.57 0.64
C GLY A 32 -4.05 0.63 -0.56
N HIS A 33 -5.06 -0.24 -0.61
CA HIS A 33 -4.97 -1.41 -1.50
C HIS A 33 -5.84 -1.28 -2.73
N MET A 34 -7.04 -0.71 -2.56
CA MET A 34 -7.99 -0.57 -3.66
C MET A 34 -7.59 0.53 -4.66
N ARG A 35 -7.01 1.64 -4.18
CA ARG A 35 -6.55 2.74 -5.04
C ARG A 35 -5.51 2.28 -6.08
N PRO A 36 -4.35 1.72 -5.69
CA PRO A 36 -3.40 1.20 -6.66
C PRO A 36 -3.97 0.02 -7.47
N LEU A 37 -4.93 -0.76 -6.94
CA LEU A 37 -5.56 -1.85 -7.70
C LEU A 37 -6.45 -1.32 -8.84
N CYS A 38 -7.20 -0.23 -8.61
CA CYS A 38 -7.93 0.48 -9.68
C CYS A 38 -6.96 0.95 -10.77
N ASN A 39 -5.83 1.52 -10.35
CA ASN A 39 -4.81 2.03 -11.25
C ASN A 39 -4.14 0.89 -12.02
N PHE A 40 -3.90 -0.27 -11.39
CA PHE A 40 -3.45 -1.50 -12.04
C PHE A 40 -4.43 -1.97 -13.10
N ALA A 41 -5.72 -2.06 -12.76
CA ALA A 41 -6.78 -2.44 -13.69
C ALA A 41 -6.80 -1.53 -14.92
N ALA A 42 -6.67 -0.22 -14.70
CA ALA A 42 -6.61 0.77 -15.77
C ALA A 42 -5.38 0.57 -16.68
N ARG A 43 -4.20 0.30 -16.10
CA ARG A 43 -2.98 0.01 -16.88
C ARG A 43 -3.13 -1.26 -17.71
N VAL A 44 -3.68 -2.32 -17.13
CA VAL A 44 -3.92 -3.60 -17.84
C VAL A 44 -4.78 -3.38 -19.08
N VAL A 45 -5.96 -2.74 -18.95
CA VAL A 45 -6.83 -2.55 -20.11
C VAL A 45 -6.21 -1.58 -21.12
N LYS A 46 -5.50 -0.54 -20.69
CA LYS A 46 -4.82 0.38 -21.63
C LYS A 46 -3.72 -0.30 -22.45
N MET A 47 -3.04 -1.29 -21.88
CA MET A 47 -1.93 -1.97 -22.55
C MET A 47 -2.38 -3.17 -23.37
N GLU A 48 -3.45 -3.86 -22.96
CA GLU A 48 -3.88 -5.10 -23.58
C GLU A 48 -5.35 -5.05 -24.01
N PRO A 49 -5.63 -4.94 -25.33
CA PRO A 49 -7.00 -4.82 -25.83
C PRO A 49 -7.85 -6.09 -25.63
N THR A 50 -7.24 -7.25 -25.43
CA THR A 50 -7.96 -8.54 -25.29
C THR A 50 -8.41 -8.85 -23.87
N ILE A 51 -7.96 -8.09 -22.86
CA ILE A 51 -8.33 -8.33 -21.46
C ILE A 51 -9.59 -7.57 -21.09
N ILE A 52 -10.51 -8.28 -20.42
CA ILE A 52 -11.55 -7.70 -19.58
C ILE A 52 -11.20 -7.90 -18.10
N VAL A 53 -11.59 -6.93 -17.28
CA VAL A 53 -11.36 -6.95 -15.84
C VAL A 53 -12.70 -7.01 -15.12
N THR A 54 -12.86 -7.92 -14.18
CA THR A 54 -13.93 -7.85 -13.18
C THR A 54 -13.30 -7.46 -11.84
N LEU A 55 -13.71 -6.30 -11.30
CA LEU A 55 -13.23 -5.77 -10.03
C LEU A 55 -14.36 -5.88 -9.01
N PHE A 56 -14.18 -6.78 -8.04
CA PHE A 56 -15.09 -6.95 -6.92
C PHE A 56 -14.81 -5.91 -5.82
N THR A 57 -15.88 -5.28 -5.36
CA THR A 57 -15.91 -4.21 -4.34
C THR A 57 -17.12 -4.45 -3.43
N THR A 58 -17.45 -3.51 -2.54
CA THR A 58 -18.65 -3.53 -1.69
C THR A 58 -19.51 -2.30 -1.97
N SER A 59 -20.77 -2.33 -1.52
CA SER A 59 -21.69 -1.19 -1.71
C SER A 59 -21.19 0.12 -1.10
N THR A 60 -20.42 0.04 -0.02
CA THR A 60 -19.85 1.20 0.67
C THR A 60 -18.74 1.86 -0.16
N PHE A 61 -17.98 1.07 -0.92
CA PHE A 61 -16.81 1.54 -1.65
C PHE A 61 -17.03 1.74 -3.15
N TYR A 62 -18.11 1.20 -3.70
CA TYR A 62 -18.41 1.25 -5.14
C TYR A 62 -18.21 2.62 -5.78
N ASP A 63 -18.79 3.69 -5.20
CA ASP A 63 -18.72 5.04 -5.79
C ASP A 63 -17.29 5.61 -5.78
N ARG A 64 -16.49 5.24 -4.78
CA ARG A 64 -15.06 5.63 -4.68
C ARG A 64 -14.21 4.87 -5.69
N VAL A 65 -14.45 3.57 -5.84
CA VAL A 65 -13.82 2.73 -6.87
C VAL A 65 -14.12 3.29 -8.26
N GLN A 66 -15.39 3.63 -8.53
CA GLN A 66 -15.78 4.26 -9.80
C GLN A 66 -15.05 5.59 -10.04
N THR A 67 -14.94 6.42 -9.00
CA THR A 67 -14.24 7.70 -9.08
C THR A 67 -12.76 7.51 -9.37
N GLU A 68 -12.07 6.62 -8.66
CA GLU A 68 -10.65 6.35 -8.88
C GLU A 68 -10.40 5.70 -10.26
N LEU A 69 -11.28 4.79 -10.71
CA LEU A 69 -11.19 4.25 -12.07
C LEU A 69 -11.29 5.35 -13.12
N LYS A 70 -12.32 6.20 -13.06
CA LYS A 70 -12.51 7.34 -13.99
C LYS A 70 -11.32 8.30 -14.01
N ARG A 71 -10.61 8.40 -12.89
CA ARG A 71 -9.43 9.24 -12.73
C ARG A 71 -8.23 8.77 -13.57
N ASN A 72 -8.23 7.52 -14.03
CA ASN A 72 -7.17 6.95 -14.85
C ASN A 72 -7.38 7.10 -16.36
N PHE A 73 -8.55 7.55 -16.82
CA PHE A 73 -8.90 7.61 -18.23
C PHE A 73 -9.20 9.03 -18.63
N GLU A 74 -8.77 9.45 -19.83
CA GLU A 74 -9.26 10.65 -20.50
C GLU A 74 -10.56 10.34 -21.26
N ASP A 75 -11.37 11.34 -21.62
CA ASP A 75 -12.67 11.15 -22.31
C ASP A 75 -12.61 10.22 -23.53
N ARG A 76 -11.54 10.29 -24.33
CA ARG A 76 -11.32 9.43 -25.51
C ARG A 76 -11.07 7.96 -25.17
N GLU A 77 -10.70 7.68 -23.92
CA GLU A 77 -10.36 6.35 -23.41
C GLU A 77 -11.54 5.69 -22.67
N ASN A 78 -12.72 6.33 -22.62
CA ASN A 78 -13.93 5.76 -22.02
C ASN A 78 -14.28 4.34 -22.51
N PRO A 79 -14.10 3.97 -23.80
CA PRO A 79 -14.30 2.58 -24.24
C PRO A 79 -13.36 1.56 -23.57
N LEU A 80 -12.19 1.98 -23.07
CA LEU A 80 -11.28 1.13 -22.31
C LEU A 80 -11.77 0.95 -20.87
N LEU A 81 -12.35 1.99 -20.27
CA LEU A 81 -12.96 1.94 -18.94
C LEU A 81 -14.14 0.95 -18.90
N GLU A 82 -14.95 0.87 -19.96
CA GLU A 82 -16.06 -0.09 -20.08
C GLU A 82 -15.61 -1.56 -20.03
N ARG A 83 -14.32 -1.85 -20.24
CA ARG A 83 -13.74 -3.19 -20.06
C ARG A 83 -13.43 -3.53 -18.60
N ILE A 84 -13.59 -2.59 -17.68
CA ILE A 84 -13.47 -2.81 -16.24
C ILE A 84 -14.88 -2.84 -15.64
N ARG A 85 -15.31 -4.04 -15.27
CA ARG A 85 -16.61 -4.32 -14.69
C ARG A 85 -16.52 -4.28 -13.18
N THR A 86 -17.03 -3.23 -12.56
CA THR A 86 -17.07 -3.13 -11.10
C THR A 86 -18.34 -3.78 -10.56
N ILE A 87 -18.19 -4.70 -9.61
CA ILE A 87 -19.31 -5.42 -9.02
C ILE A 87 -19.25 -5.28 -7.49
N ALA A 88 -20.22 -4.59 -6.91
CA ALA A 88 -20.40 -4.60 -5.47
C ALA A 88 -20.99 -5.94 -5.03
N LEU A 89 -20.30 -6.61 -4.10
CA LEU A 89 -20.72 -7.84 -3.45
C LEU A 89 -21.46 -7.53 -2.13
N PRO A 90 -22.38 -8.42 -1.70
CA PRO A 90 -22.93 -8.37 -0.35
C PRO A 90 -21.81 -8.39 0.71
N GLN A 91 -21.95 -7.54 1.73
CA GLN A 91 -21.12 -7.57 2.93
C GLN A 91 -21.98 -7.36 4.17
N ASP A 92 -21.53 -7.86 5.33
CA ASP A 92 -22.07 -7.41 6.60
C ASP A 92 -21.42 -6.07 6.99
N ALA A 93 -22.07 -4.97 6.61
CA ALA A 93 -21.62 -3.63 6.95
C ALA A 93 -21.72 -3.31 8.46
N THR A 94 -22.37 -4.17 9.26
CA THR A 94 -22.54 -3.98 10.70
C THR A 94 -21.45 -4.68 11.51
N ASN A 95 -20.87 -5.76 10.98
CA ASN A 95 -19.72 -6.44 11.56
C ASN A 95 -18.47 -6.26 10.69
N PRO A 96 -17.67 -5.23 10.96
CA PRO A 96 -16.46 -4.97 10.20
C PRO A 96 -15.37 -6.04 10.28
N LEU A 97 -15.44 -6.87 11.32
CA LEU A 97 -14.48 -7.94 11.57
C LEU A 97 -14.94 -9.26 10.95
N ASP A 98 -16.10 -9.27 10.28
CA ASP A 98 -16.55 -10.45 9.58
C ASP A 98 -15.59 -10.80 8.44
N SER A 99 -14.93 -11.94 8.61
CA SER A 99 -13.99 -12.50 7.64
C SER A 99 -14.63 -13.59 6.78
N THR A 100 -15.97 -13.73 6.82
CA THR A 100 -16.70 -14.81 6.16
C THR A 100 -17.70 -14.33 5.11
N ALA A 101 -18.53 -13.30 5.36
CA ALA A 101 -19.55 -12.91 4.39
C ALA A 101 -18.95 -12.47 3.04
N LEU A 102 -17.94 -11.60 3.05
CA LEU A 102 -17.36 -11.10 1.81
C LEU A 102 -16.63 -12.21 1.01
N PRO A 103 -15.83 -13.11 1.63
CA PRO A 103 -15.31 -14.31 0.96
C PRO A 103 -16.35 -15.25 0.39
N ASN A 104 -17.45 -15.50 1.12
CA ASN A 104 -18.53 -16.34 0.63
C ASN A 104 -19.22 -15.68 -0.58
N ALA A 105 -19.50 -14.39 -0.50
CA ALA A 105 -20.03 -13.62 -1.61
C ALA A 105 -19.10 -13.62 -2.83
N PHE A 106 -17.78 -13.54 -2.61
CA PHE A 106 -16.79 -13.72 -3.67
C PHE A 106 -16.86 -15.12 -4.28
N ALA A 107 -16.92 -16.18 -3.46
CA ALA A 107 -17.00 -17.55 -3.93
C ALA A 107 -18.23 -17.78 -4.83
N ASP A 108 -19.40 -17.30 -4.40
CA ASP A 108 -20.65 -17.39 -5.16
C ASP A 108 -20.56 -16.61 -6.48
N ALA A 109 -20.01 -15.39 -6.44
CA ALA A 109 -19.84 -14.58 -7.64
C ALA A 109 -18.82 -15.19 -8.62
N TYR A 110 -17.72 -15.73 -8.10
CA TYR A 110 -16.70 -16.42 -8.88
C TYR A 110 -17.26 -17.68 -9.55
N GLU A 111 -18.07 -18.46 -8.85
CA GLU A 111 -18.75 -19.63 -9.41
C GLU A 111 -19.66 -19.26 -10.60
N LYS A 112 -20.43 -18.17 -10.47
CA LYS A 112 -21.21 -17.63 -11.58
C LYS A 112 -20.33 -17.22 -12.75
N LEU A 113 -19.20 -16.56 -12.51
CA LEU A 113 -18.25 -16.20 -13.58
C LEU A 113 -17.70 -17.44 -14.30
N VAL A 114 -17.37 -18.51 -13.57
CA VAL A 114 -16.89 -19.77 -14.15
C VAL A 114 -17.97 -20.47 -14.98
N ASN A 115 -19.23 -20.37 -14.56
CA ASN A 115 -20.39 -20.95 -15.23
C ASN A 115 -20.99 -20.08 -16.33
N LEU A 116 -20.37 -18.93 -16.63
CA LEU A 116 -20.87 -17.93 -17.60
C LEU A 116 -22.30 -17.47 -17.27
N GLN A 117 -22.57 -17.31 -15.97
CA GLN A 117 -23.83 -16.79 -15.47
C GLN A 117 -23.68 -15.31 -15.12
N PRO A 118 -24.75 -14.50 -15.24
CA PRO A 118 -24.72 -13.10 -14.84
C PRO A 118 -24.42 -12.96 -13.35
N VAL A 119 -23.60 -11.96 -13.00
CA VAL A 119 -23.31 -11.61 -11.61
C VAL A 119 -24.04 -10.32 -11.26
N ARG A 120 -24.90 -10.37 -10.24
CA ARG A 120 -25.63 -9.20 -9.77
C ARG A 120 -24.73 -8.29 -8.93
N CYS A 121 -24.66 -7.02 -9.29
CA CYS A 121 -24.08 -5.97 -8.45
C CYS A 121 -25.12 -5.49 -7.43
N VAL A 122 -24.86 -5.65 -6.12
CA VAL A 122 -25.86 -5.28 -5.10
C VAL A 122 -26.05 -3.77 -4.93
N LYS A 123 -25.10 -2.96 -5.40
CA LYS A 123 -25.19 -1.48 -5.34
C LYS A 123 -26.07 -0.90 -6.43
N THR A 124 -25.93 -1.39 -7.67
CA THR A 124 -26.66 -0.89 -8.85
C THR A 124 -27.88 -1.73 -9.19
N GLU A 125 -28.00 -2.91 -8.56
CA GLU A 125 -29.01 -3.94 -8.84
C GLU A 125 -28.96 -4.52 -10.27
N THR A 126 -27.94 -4.18 -11.05
CA THR A 126 -27.77 -4.66 -12.42
C THR A 126 -27.10 -6.04 -12.46
N GLU A 127 -27.51 -6.87 -13.41
CA GLU A 127 -26.82 -8.10 -13.75
C GLU A 127 -25.72 -7.83 -14.79
N ILE A 128 -24.51 -8.29 -14.49
CA ILE A 128 -23.35 -8.10 -15.35
C ILE A 128 -23.04 -9.43 -16.01
N GLU A 129 -23.25 -9.47 -17.33
CA GLU A 129 -22.98 -10.62 -18.18
C GLU A 129 -21.48 -10.90 -18.29
N THR A 130 -21.11 -12.17 -18.42
CA THR A 130 -19.73 -12.57 -18.72
C THR A 130 -19.65 -13.44 -19.96
N THR A 131 -18.70 -13.10 -20.83
CA THR A 131 -18.48 -13.76 -22.12
C THR A 131 -17.34 -14.79 -22.07
N CYS A 132 -16.56 -14.80 -20.98
CA CYS A 132 -15.47 -15.74 -20.78
C CYS A 132 -15.23 -16.04 -19.29
N SER A 133 -14.75 -17.25 -19.01
CA SER A 133 -14.43 -17.67 -17.64
C SER A 133 -13.07 -17.11 -17.19
N PRO A 134 -12.88 -16.81 -15.89
CA PRO A 134 -11.64 -16.23 -15.36
C PRO A 134 -10.37 -16.99 -15.78
N ASP A 135 -9.32 -16.28 -16.19
CA ASP A 135 -8.00 -16.85 -16.50
C ASP A 135 -7.00 -16.61 -15.36
N VAL A 136 -7.12 -15.47 -14.66
CA VAL A 136 -6.29 -15.08 -13.52
C VAL A 136 -7.13 -14.36 -12.46
N VAL A 137 -6.78 -14.57 -11.20
CA VAL A 137 -7.36 -13.88 -10.04
C VAL A 137 -6.27 -13.18 -9.24
N LEU A 138 -6.49 -11.93 -8.85
CA LEU A 138 -5.68 -11.24 -7.83
C LEU A 138 -6.46 -11.17 -6.53
N VAL A 139 -5.82 -11.58 -5.43
CA VAL A 139 -6.37 -11.54 -4.08
C VAL A 139 -5.43 -10.80 -3.14
N ASP A 140 -5.96 -10.12 -2.12
CA ASP A 140 -5.16 -9.43 -1.09
C ASP A 140 -4.96 -10.28 0.18
N PHE A 141 -4.43 -9.75 1.31
CA PHE A 141 -3.96 -10.49 2.53
C PHE A 141 -4.90 -11.53 3.14
N PHE A 142 -6.18 -11.44 2.86
CA PHE A 142 -7.21 -12.34 3.39
C PHE A 142 -7.64 -13.32 2.29
N GLY A 143 -6.73 -13.65 1.39
CA GLY A 143 -6.96 -14.38 0.16
C GLY A 143 -7.10 -15.88 0.32
N SER A 144 -6.90 -16.48 1.50
CA SER A 144 -6.98 -17.94 1.67
C SER A 144 -8.33 -18.52 1.25
N ALA A 145 -9.44 -18.01 1.78
CA ALA A 145 -10.78 -18.46 1.38
C ALA A 145 -11.10 -18.17 -0.11
N PRO A 146 -10.79 -16.98 -0.66
CA PRO A 146 -10.84 -16.74 -2.10
C PRO A 146 -10.01 -17.71 -2.95
N ILE A 147 -8.77 -18.02 -2.55
CA ILE A 147 -7.89 -18.97 -3.23
C ILE A 147 -8.56 -20.35 -3.25
N ASP A 148 -9.04 -20.83 -2.10
CA ASP A 148 -9.72 -22.13 -2.01
C ASP A 148 -10.96 -22.19 -2.89
N ALA A 149 -11.76 -21.12 -2.93
CA ALA A 149 -12.91 -21.01 -3.82
C ALA A 149 -12.49 -21.07 -5.30
N VAL A 150 -11.43 -20.36 -5.69
CA VAL A 150 -10.89 -20.40 -7.05
C VAL A 150 -10.44 -21.81 -7.41
N ARG A 151 -9.68 -22.49 -6.55
CA ARG A 151 -9.18 -23.85 -6.82
C ARG A 151 -10.29 -24.88 -6.90
N ARG A 152 -11.29 -24.79 -6.02
CA ARG A 152 -12.41 -25.72 -5.96
C ARG A 152 -13.33 -25.60 -7.17
N THR A 153 -13.56 -24.39 -7.66
CA THR A 153 -14.63 -24.11 -8.62
C THR A 153 -14.14 -24.00 -10.07
N SER A 154 -12.86 -23.67 -10.29
CA SER A 154 -12.35 -23.46 -11.66
C SER A 154 -12.35 -24.74 -12.49
N LYS A 155 -12.88 -24.65 -13.73
CA LYS A 155 -12.92 -25.76 -14.70
C LYS A 155 -11.65 -25.89 -15.56
N LYS A 156 -10.73 -24.95 -15.41
CA LYS A 156 -9.42 -24.88 -16.07
C LYS A 156 -8.38 -24.39 -15.06
N PRO A 157 -7.07 -24.58 -15.30
CA PRO A 157 -6.04 -23.97 -14.47
C PRO A 157 -6.19 -22.44 -14.47
N VAL A 158 -6.41 -21.86 -13.28
CA VAL A 158 -6.49 -20.40 -13.06
C VAL A 158 -5.40 -20.03 -12.07
N LYS A 159 -4.53 -19.09 -12.45
CA LYS A 159 -3.48 -18.61 -11.54
C LYS A 159 -4.05 -17.60 -10.54
N VAL A 160 -3.65 -17.71 -9.28
CA VAL A 160 -4.03 -16.75 -8.23
C VAL A 160 -2.80 -15.99 -7.75
N PHE A 161 -2.76 -14.69 -7.99
CA PHE A 161 -1.67 -13.82 -7.54
C PHE A 161 -2.03 -13.11 -6.25
N PHE A 162 -1.07 -13.00 -5.35
CA PHE A 162 -1.16 -12.11 -4.21
C PHE A 162 -0.91 -10.67 -4.68
N TRP A 163 -1.91 -9.81 -4.52
CA TRP A 163 -1.81 -8.38 -4.74
C TRP A 163 -1.26 -7.70 -3.49
N PHE A 164 -0.15 -6.99 -3.59
CA PHE A 164 0.49 -6.37 -2.45
C PHE A 164 0.77 -4.89 -2.66
N ALA A 165 0.06 -4.05 -1.91
CA ALA A 165 0.17 -2.60 -1.96
C ALA A 165 1.10 -1.99 -0.89
N GLY A 166 1.85 -2.81 -0.16
CA GLY A 166 2.86 -2.36 0.80
C GLY A 166 4.27 -2.33 0.22
N SER A 167 5.24 -1.91 1.04
CA SER A 167 6.67 -1.96 0.70
C SER A 167 7.15 -3.39 0.52
N ALA A 168 7.88 -3.66 -0.55
CA ALA A 168 8.37 -5.00 -0.87
C ALA A 168 9.18 -5.60 0.29
N THR A 169 9.94 -4.74 0.99
CA THR A 169 10.73 -5.14 2.15
C THR A 169 9.88 -5.63 3.33
N SER A 170 8.69 -5.06 3.55
CA SER A 170 7.87 -5.41 4.71
C SER A 170 7.30 -6.83 4.62
N LEU A 171 7.18 -7.41 3.42
CA LEU A 171 6.82 -8.82 3.24
C LEU A 171 7.79 -9.77 3.95
N PHE A 172 9.08 -9.43 4.00
CA PHE A 172 10.05 -10.24 4.73
C PHE A 172 9.73 -10.28 6.23
N SER A 173 9.37 -9.12 6.80
CA SER A 173 9.04 -9.04 8.23
C SER A 173 7.77 -9.80 8.64
N VAL A 174 6.81 -9.94 7.72
CA VAL A 174 5.53 -10.62 7.98
C VAL A 174 5.61 -12.12 7.70
N SER A 175 6.24 -12.53 6.59
CA SER A 175 6.19 -13.93 6.12
C SER A 175 7.47 -14.42 5.46
N GLY A 176 8.52 -13.60 5.42
CA GLY A 176 9.79 -13.99 4.80
C GLY A 176 10.53 -15.10 5.54
N PRO A 177 11.50 -15.73 4.86
CA PRO A 177 12.38 -16.71 5.48
C PRO A 177 13.28 -16.03 6.53
N GLU A 178 13.69 -16.78 7.56
CA GLU A 178 14.50 -16.25 8.66
C GLU A 178 15.85 -15.68 8.20
N ARG A 179 16.42 -16.22 7.10
CA ARG A 179 17.66 -15.71 6.47
C ARG A 179 17.56 -14.27 5.98
N HIS A 180 16.34 -13.76 5.77
CA HIS A 180 16.06 -12.38 5.37
C HIS A 180 15.40 -11.57 6.51
N GLY A 181 15.55 -12.01 7.76
CA GLY A 181 14.99 -11.33 8.92
C GLY A 181 13.49 -11.57 9.14
N GLY A 182 12.90 -12.53 8.42
CA GLY A 182 11.50 -12.88 8.56
C GLY A 182 11.19 -13.87 9.67
N LYS A 183 9.92 -14.28 9.77
CA LYS A 183 9.41 -15.12 10.87
C LYS A 183 9.44 -16.62 10.55
N GLY A 184 9.87 -17.02 9.35
CA GLY A 184 9.83 -18.41 8.92
C GLY A 184 8.39 -18.93 8.87
N ASP A 185 8.16 -20.16 9.32
CA ASP A 185 6.81 -20.74 9.36
C ASP A 185 5.98 -20.15 10.51
N LEU A 186 5.36 -18.99 10.26
CA LEU A 186 4.56 -18.28 11.26
C LEU A 186 3.41 -19.15 11.77
N ARG A 187 2.77 -19.95 10.91
CA ARG A 187 1.63 -20.78 11.29
C ARG A 187 2.04 -21.89 12.27
N ALA A 188 3.08 -22.66 11.94
CA ALA A 188 3.56 -23.72 12.82
C ALA A 188 4.02 -23.16 14.18
N ARG A 189 4.78 -22.06 14.17
CA ARG A 189 5.26 -21.39 15.39
C ARG A 189 4.12 -20.85 16.26
N SER A 190 3.08 -20.30 15.64
CA SER A 190 1.90 -19.79 16.35
C SER A 190 1.09 -20.92 16.98
N GLN A 191 0.96 -22.07 16.30
CA GLN A 191 0.31 -23.26 16.85
C GLN A 191 1.08 -23.83 18.05
N GLU A 192 2.41 -23.88 17.96
CA GLU A 192 3.26 -24.33 19.06
C GLU A 192 3.13 -23.41 20.28
N LEU A 193 3.26 -22.10 20.08
CA LEU A 193 3.13 -21.12 21.16
C LEU A 193 1.72 -21.15 21.78
N ALA A 194 0.66 -21.21 20.96
CA ALA A 194 -0.72 -21.32 21.44
C ALA A 194 -0.93 -22.54 22.36
N LYS A 195 -0.33 -23.69 22.03
CA LYS A 195 -0.36 -24.90 22.88
C LYS A 195 0.40 -24.71 24.19
N LEU A 196 1.55 -24.03 24.16
CA LEU A 196 2.40 -23.83 25.33
C LEU A 196 1.84 -22.80 26.32
N THR A 197 1.14 -21.77 25.83
CA THR A 197 0.68 -20.64 26.65
C THR A 197 -0.84 -20.56 26.79
N SER A 198 -1.58 -21.52 26.24
CA SER A 198 -3.06 -21.60 26.30
C SER A 198 -3.77 -20.34 25.78
N VAL A 199 -3.18 -19.68 24.77
CA VAL A 199 -3.78 -18.53 24.06
C VAL A 199 -4.31 -18.97 22.70
N SER A 200 -5.10 -18.13 22.04
CA SER A 200 -5.52 -18.40 20.65
C SER A 200 -4.33 -18.39 19.68
N ILE A 201 -4.42 -19.11 18.56
CA ILE A 201 -3.38 -19.07 17.51
C ILE A 201 -3.14 -17.65 16.99
N ASP A 202 -4.22 -16.86 16.89
CA ASP A 202 -4.18 -15.47 16.46
C ASP A 202 -3.41 -14.61 17.47
N GLU A 203 -3.63 -14.79 18.76
CA GLU A 203 -2.87 -14.07 19.80
C GLU A 203 -1.40 -14.48 19.82
N ALA A 204 -1.11 -15.78 19.69
CA ALA A 204 0.25 -16.30 19.57
C ALA A 204 0.99 -15.69 18.37
N ALA A 205 0.33 -15.59 17.21
CA ALA A 205 0.89 -14.93 16.04
C ALA A 205 1.17 -13.44 16.28
N GLY A 206 0.27 -12.76 17.00
CA GLY A 206 0.46 -11.36 17.41
C GLY A 206 1.70 -11.20 18.29
N GLN A 207 1.87 -12.08 19.28
CA GLN A 207 3.06 -12.08 20.16
C GLN A 207 4.36 -12.31 19.37
N ILE A 208 4.39 -13.27 18.44
CA ILE A 208 5.56 -13.56 17.60
C ILE A 208 5.90 -12.39 16.67
N SER A 209 4.88 -11.74 16.12
CA SER A 209 5.04 -10.72 15.09
C SER A 209 5.40 -9.35 15.67
N LEU A 210 4.79 -8.97 16.81
CA LEU A 210 4.78 -7.57 17.26
C LEU A 210 5.64 -7.28 18.49
N ASN A 211 5.95 -8.27 19.34
CA ASN A 211 6.70 -7.98 20.57
C ASN A 211 8.20 -7.79 20.33
N GLY A 212 8.75 -8.50 19.34
CA GLY A 212 10.19 -8.60 19.11
C GLY A 212 10.93 -9.34 20.24
N LYS A 213 12.13 -9.84 19.94
CA LYS A 213 12.99 -10.58 20.88
C LYS A 213 14.36 -9.93 21.08
N GLY A 214 14.62 -8.81 20.41
CA GLY A 214 15.96 -8.20 20.36
C GLY A 214 16.92 -8.93 19.43
N THR A 215 16.37 -9.70 18.49
CA THR A 215 17.16 -10.39 17.47
C THR A 215 17.62 -9.38 16.44
N LEU A 216 18.92 -9.35 16.14
CA LEU A 216 19.45 -8.55 15.04
C LEU A 216 19.06 -9.21 13.70
N ILE A 217 18.22 -8.53 12.93
CA ILE A 217 17.71 -9.00 11.65
C ILE A 217 18.34 -8.23 10.49
N ARG A 218 18.38 -8.88 9.31
CA ARG A 218 18.94 -8.33 8.07
C ARG A 218 17.93 -8.51 6.94
N MET A 219 17.11 -7.49 6.74
CA MET A 219 16.14 -7.45 5.65
C MET A 219 16.81 -6.92 4.36
N PRO A 220 16.54 -7.53 3.20
CA PRO A 220 17.03 -7.03 1.92
C PRO A 220 16.72 -5.54 1.73
N GLY A 221 17.73 -4.77 1.30
CA GLY A 221 17.56 -3.34 1.04
C GLY A 221 17.52 -2.43 2.27
N LEU A 222 17.73 -2.94 3.50
CA LEU A 222 17.76 -2.13 4.73
C LEU A 222 19.07 -2.31 5.51
N PRO A 223 19.46 -1.32 6.35
CA PRO A 223 20.49 -1.55 7.35
C PRO A 223 20.06 -2.63 8.36
N PRO A 224 21.01 -3.30 9.05
CA PRO A 224 20.67 -4.19 10.15
C PRO A 224 19.90 -3.43 11.23
N MET A 225 18.92 -4.09 11.82
CA MET A 225 18.08 -3.52 12.89
C MET A 225 17.60 -4.63 13.82
N TYR A 226 17.22 -4.30 15.04
CA TYR A 226 16.56 -5.27 15.90
C TYR A 226 15.12 -5.48 15.45
N ASP A 227 14.59 -6.69 15.63
CA ASP A 227 13.23 -7.05 15.22
C ASP A 227 12.12 -6.20 15.86
N TYR A 228 12.33 -5.71 17.09
CA TYR A 228 11.41 -4.77 17.73
C TYR A 228 11.41 -3.37 17.11
N GLU A 229 12.42 -3.00 16.31
CA GLU A 229 12.44 -1.68 15.64
C GLU A 229 11.37 -1.57 14.55
N ILE A 230 10.83 -2.69 14.06
CA ILE A 230 9.74 -2.71 13.09
C ILE A 230 8.41 -2.27 13.74
N GLN A 231 8.26 -2.50 15.04
CA GLN A 231 7.09 -2.09 15.82
C GLN A 231 7.40 -0.83 16.65
N THR A 232 7.34 0.34 16.01
CA THR A 232 7.80 1.61 16.59
C THR A 232 6.90 2.13 17.72
N GLN A 233 5.59 1.99 17.57
CA GLN A 233 4.60 2.43 18.56
C GLN A 233 3.77 1.27 19.10
N ARG A 234 3.00 1.53 20.15
CA ARG A 234 2.10 0.53 20.73
C ARG A 234 1.11 0.04 19.66
N PRO A 235 0.82 -1.27 19.58
CA PRO A 235 -0.13 -1.78 18.62
C PRO A 235 -1.52 -1.13 18.78
N LEU A 236 -2.13 -0.72 17.66
CA LEU A 236 -3.50 -0.22 17.63
C LEU A 236 -4.48 -1.40 17.64
N GLY A 237 -4.71 -1.96 18.81
CA GLY A 237 -5.70 -3.03 19.05
C GLY A 237 -5.12 -4.28 19.71
N PRO A 238 -5.98 -5.27 20.01
CA PRO A 238 -5.56 -6.52 20.65
C PRO A 238 -4.58 -7.32 19.78
N LEU A 239 -3.63 -8.01 20.42
CA LEU A 239 -2.66 -8.86 19.71
C LEU A 239 -3.32 -9.94 18.87
N ALA A 240 -4.44 -10.52 19.33
CA ALA A 240 -5.19 -11.51 18.57
C ALA A 240 -5.67 -10.96 17.22
N LEU A 241 -6.24 -9.75 17.20
CA LEU A 241 -6.72 -9.15 15.95
C LEU A 241 -5.57 -8.98 14.93
N LEU A 242 -4.46 -8.40 15.37
CA LEU A 242 -3.32 -8.13 14.50
C LEU A 242 -2.57 -9.41 14.10
N GLY A 243 -2.47 -10.38 15.00
CA GLY A 243 -1.87 -11.68 14.70
C GLY A 243 -2.70 -12.49 13.72
N GLY A 244 -4.03 -12.44 13.80
CA GLY A 244 -4.91 -13.03 12.80
C GLY A 244 -4.72 -12.42 11.40
N VAL A 245 -4.44 -11.11 11.30
CA VAL A 245 -4.10 -10.44 10.02
C VAL A 245 -2.78 -10.97 9.47
N ASN A 246 -1.75 -11.09 10.32
CA ASN A 246 -0.44 -11.62 9.90
C ASN A 246 -0.53 -13.09 9.47
N LEU A 247 -1.31 -13.92 10.18
CA LEU A 247 -1.53 -15.32 9.79
C LEU A 247 -2.23 -15.43 8.44
N ARG A 248 -3.28 -14.64 8.21
CA ARG A 248 -4.00 -14.66 6.93
C ARG A 248 -3.12 -14.17 5.78
N THR A 249 -2.29 -13.15 6.03
CA THR A 249 -1.28 -12.69 5.07
C THR A 249 -0.30 -13.81 4.73
N TYR A 250 0.21 -14.50 5.75
CA TYR A 250 1.10 -15.64 5.58
C TYR A 250 0.46 -16.77 4.76
N ASP A 251 -0.79 -17.14 5.06
CA ASP A 251 -1.52 -18.17 4.33
C ASP A 251 -1.76 -17.79 2.87
N THR A 252 -2.09 -16.52 2.62
CA THR A 252 -2.30 -15.99 1.27
C THR A 252 -1.01 -16.08 0.45
N ILE A 253 0.12 -15.66 1.02
CA ILE A 253 1.43 -15.77 0.38
C ILE A 253 1.77 -17.24 0.13
N ALA A 254 1.49 -18.14 1.06
CA ALA A 254 1.74 -19.57 0.90
C ALA A 254 0.86 -20.21 -0.20
N GLY A 255 -0.40 -19.78 -0.32
CA GLY A 255 -1.39 -20.36 -1.26
C GLY A 255 -1.41 -19.76 -2.66
N CYS A 256 -0.76 -18.60 -2.88
CA CYS A 256 -0.73 -17.94 -4.18
C CYS A 256 0.31 -18.54 -5.15
N ASP A 257 0.07 -18.35 -6.45
CA ASP A 257 0.94 -18.76 -7.55
C ASP A 257 2.01 -17.72 -7.89
N GLY A 258 1.95 -16.52 -7.31
CA GLY A 258 2.85 -15.40 -7.62
C GLY A 258 2.46 -14.12 -6.90
N LEU A 259 3.27 -13.09 -7.07
CA LEU A 259 3.13 -11.80 -6.38
C LEU A 259 3.07 -10.64 -7.38
N ILE A 260 2.15 -9.71 -7.15
CA ILE A 260 2.11 -8.41 -7.83
C ILE A 260 2.36 -7.33 -6.79
N LEU A 261 3.43 -6.55 -6.96
CA LEU A 261 3.75 -5.40 -6.13
C LEU A 261 3.20 -4.12 -6.77
N ALA A 262 2.54 -3.28 -5.95
CA ALA A 262 2.08 -1.96 -6.39
C ALA A 262 3.18 -0.89 -6.43
N GLY A 263 4.33 -1.17 -5.79
CA GLY A 263 5.50 -0.28 -5.75
C GLY A 263 6.45 -0.49 -6.95
N PRO A 264 7.16 0.57 -7.39
CA PRO A 264 8.16 0.45 -8.44
C PRO A 264 9.42 -0.27 -7.96
N GLU A 265 10.01 -1.09 -8.83
CA GLU A 265 11.29 -1.75 -8.54
C GLU A 265 12.41 -0.76 -8.22
N CYS A 266 12.48 0.41 -8.89
CA CYS A 266 13.52 1.40 -8.64
C CYS A 266 13.50 1.99 -7.22
N TYR A 267 12.36 1.94 -6.52
CA TYR A 267 12.31 2.33 -5.11
C TYR A 267 12.98 1.29 -4.23
N GLU A 268 12.78 -0.01 -4.51
CA GLU A 268 13.17 -1.16 -3.67
C GLU A 268 13.96 -2.27 -4.42
N PRO A 269 15.02 -1.96 -5.21
CA PRO A 269 15.60 -2.94 -6.12
C PRO A 269 16.17 -4.17 -5.42
N GLU A 270 16.84 -4.00 -4.27
CA GLU A 270 17.41 -5.14 -3.53
C GLU A 270 16.33 -6.03 -2.90
N ALA A 271 15.23 -5.44 -2.44
CA ALA A 271 14.12 -6.19 -1.86
C ALA A 271 13.30 -6.91 -2.93
N VAL A 272 13.05 -6.26 -4.07
CA VAL A 272 12.36 -6.88 -5.22
C VAL A 272 13.18 -8.04 -5.79
N ALA A 273 14.50 -7.90 -5.91
CA ALA A 273 15.38 -8.99 -6.32
C ALA A 273 15.30 -10.18 -5.34
N ALA A 274 15.42 -9.92 -4.03
CA ALA A 274 15.32 -10.98 -3.02
C ALA A 274 13.94 -11.65 -2.97
N LEU A 275 12.86 -10.90 -3.26
CA LEU A 275 11.52 -11.47 -3.37
C LEU A 275 11.42 -12.40 -4.58
N ARG A 276 11.99 -12.01 -5.72
CA ARG A 276 12.05 -12.89 -6.91
C ARG A 276 12.80 -14.18 -6.60
N ASP A 277 13.95 -14.10 -5.93
CA ASP A 277 14.71 -15.28 -5.54
C ASP A 277 13.91 -16.19 -4.59
N TRP A 278 13.28 -15.61 -3.56
CA TRP A 278 12.47 -16.37 -2.62
C TRP A 278 11.25 -17.03 -3.27
N PHE A 279 10.52 -16.33 -4.14
CA PHE A 279 9.36 -16.92 -4.82
C PHE A 279 9.75 -17.93 -5.90
N ALA A 280 10.93 -17.78 -6.52
CA ALA A 280 11.48 -18.73 -7.49
C ALA A 280 11.80 -20.10 -6.88
N GLU A 281 12.08 -20.19 -5.57
CA GLU A 281 12.27 -21.47 -4.84
C GLU A 281 11.09 -22.42 -5.00
N SER A 282 9.89 -21.89 -5.25
CA SER A 282 8.68 -22.65 -5.53
C SER A 282 8.09 -22.33 -6.90
N SER A 283 8.91 -21.88 -7.86
CA SER A 283 8.51 -21.55 -9.24
C SER A 283 7.38 -20.51 -9.37
N ARG A 284 7.30 -19.55 -8.44
CA ARG A 284 6.30 -18.47 -8.46
C ARG A 284 6.94 -17.17 -8.96
N PRO A 285 6.31 -16.43 -9.90
CA PRO A 285 6.85 -15.16 -10.37
C PRO A 285 6.48 -13.98 -9.47
N VAL A 286 7.27 -12.91 -9.55
CA VAL A 286 7.04 -11.63 -8.88
C VAL A 286 7.10 -10.50 -9.91
N TYR A 287 6.04 -9.71 -10.01
CA TYR A 287 5.95 -8.57 -10.92
C TYR A 287 5.82 -7.26 -10.13
N ALA A 288 6.76 -6.33 -10.35
CA ALA A 288 6.76 -5.02 -9.72
C ALA A 288 6.14 -3.98 -10.65
N CYS A 289 4.85 -3.73 -10.50
CA CYS A 289 4.04 -2.98 -11.44
C CYS A 289 3.80 -1.52 -11.01
N GLY A 290 4.60 -0.97 -10.09
CA GLY A 290 4.46 0.40 -9.60
C GLY A 290 5.30 1.48 -10.30
N PRO A 291 5.15 2.76 -9.96
CA PRO A 291 4.09 3.28 -9.12
C PRO A 291 2.76 3.24 -9.89
N LEU A 292 1.68 3.02 -9.18
CA LEU A 292 0.34 2.99 -9.75
C LEU A 292 -0.39 4.26 -9.35
N ILE A 293 -0.03 5.36 -10.03
CA ILE A 293 -0.55 6.71 -9.81
C ILE A 293 -1.21 7.23 -11.10
N PRO A 294 -2.45 7.76 -11.04
CA PRO A 294 -3.10 8.42 -12.18
C PRO A 294 -2.39 9.74 -12.51
N HIS A 295 -2.32 10.09 -13.79
CA HIS A 295 -1.73 11.35 -14.27
C HIS A 295 -2.54 11.89 -15.44
N GLY A 296 -2.36 13.18 -15.74
CA GLY A 296 -3.07 13.87 -16.82
C GLY A 296 -4.15 14.85 -16.34
N PRO A 297 -4.75 15.63 -17.25
CA PRO A 297 -5.74 16.65 -16.90
C PRO A 297 -6.95 16.11 -16.15
N GLN A 298 -7.46 14.94 -16.55
CA GLN A 298 -8.60 14.33 -15.88
C GLN A 298 -8.21 13.87 -14.46
N ALA A 299 -7.02 13.30 -14.30
CA ALA A 299 -6.50 12.92 -12.99
C ALA A 299 -6.42 14.11 -12.02
N VAL A 300 -5.94 15.26 -12.48
CA VAL A 300 -5.87 16.51 -11.70
C VAL A 300 -7.27 17.04 -11.36
N SER A 301 -8.19 17.03 -12.33
CA SER A 301 -9.58 17.47 -12.11
C SER A 301 -10.28 16.65 -11.02
N PHE A 302 -10.21 15.32 -11.10
CA PHE A 302 -10.80 14.45 -10.09
C PHE A 302 -10.06 14.49 -8.75
N GLU A 303 -8.76 14.77 -8.74
CA GLU A 303 -8.01 15.00 -7.48
C GLU A 303 -8.57 16.22 -6.74
N ARG A 304 -8.76 17.34 -7.45
CA ARG A 304 -9.40 18.54 -6.86
C ARG A 304 -10.80 18.25 -6.31
N GLN A 305 -11.58 17.41 -6.98
CA GLN A 305 -12.94 17.05 -6.54
C GLN A 305 -12.98 16.22 -5.25
N GLN A 306 -11.86 15.64 -4.80
CA GLN A 306 -11.84 14.87 -3.55
C GLN A 306 -12.00 15.74 -2.30
N SER A 307 -11.84 17.07 -2.41
CA SER A 307 -12.07 17.98 -1.28
C SER A 307 -12.86 19.20 -1.71
N PRO A 308 -13.95 19.57 -1.00
CA PRO A 308 -14.60 20.86 -1.23
C PRO A 308 -13.70 22.05 -0.88
N GLU A 309 -12.58 21.81 -0.17
CA GLU A 309 -11.60 22.83 0.22
C GLU A 309 -10.43 22.93 -0.77
N ALA A 310 -10.42 22.18 -1.88
CA ALA A 310 -9.31 22.16 -2.83
C ALA A 310 -8.87 23.57 -3.28
N ALA A 311 -9.81 24.43 -3.67
CA ALA A 311 -9.49 25.80 -4.08
C ALA A 311 -8.88 26.65 -2.95
N LYS A 312 -9.26 26.41 -1.69
CA LYS A 312 -8.67 27.09 -0.53
C LYS A 312 -7.25 26.57 -0.26
N ILE A 313 -7.04 25.26 -0.41
CA ILE A 313 -5.73 24.61 -0.27
C ILE A 313 -4.77 25.15 -1.32
N GLU A 314 -5.19 25.21 -2.59
CA GLU A 314 -4.38 25.80 -3.68
C GLU A 314 -4.08 27.27 -3.40
N GLY A 315 -5.10 28.07 -3.05
CA GLY A 315 -4.88 29.48 -2.72
C GLY A 315 -3.93 29.70 -1.53
N PHE A 316 -3.95 28.82 -0.52
CA PHE A 316 -2.98 28.84 0.57
C PHE A 316 -1.57 28.53 0.05
N LEU A 317 -1.41 27.47 -0.74
CA LEU A 317 -0.12 27.08 -1.31
C LEU A 317 0.47 28.14 -2.25
N ASP A 318 -0.36 28.78 -3.08
CA ASP A 318 0.01 29.91 -3.93
C ASP A 318 0.49 31.10 -3.09
N ALA A 319 -0.21 31.41 -1.99
CA ALA A 319 0.18 32.47 -1.08
C ALA A 319 1.53 32.16 -0.40
N MET A 320 1.73 30.93 0.06
CA MET A 320 3.00 30.51 0.67
C MET A 320 4.14 30.49 -0.35
N LEU A 321 3.88 30.11 -1.59
CA LEU A 321 4.86 30.22 -2.68
C LEU A 321 5.29 31.67 -2.88
N ALA A 322 4.33 32.61 -2.90
CA ALA A 322 4.59 34.02 -3.10
C ALA A 322 5.38 34.66 -1.94
N SER A 323 5.15 34.24 -0.69
CA SER A 323 5.79 34.85 0.49
C SER A 323 7.05 34.11 0.99
N HIS A 324 7.13 32.79 0.83
CA HIS A 324 8.24 31.95 1.33
C HIS A 324 9.06 31.28 0.23
N GLY A 325 8.58 31.24 -1.03
CA GLY A 325 9.27 30.62 -2.16
C GLY A 325 9.05 29.11 -2.28
N ASP A 326 9.76 28.50 -3.24
CA ASP A 326 9.70 27.06 -3.48
C ASP A 326 10.22 26.24 -2.30
N ASN A 327 9.70 25.03 -2.14
CA ASN A 327 10.10 24.06 -1.11
C ASN A 327 10.03 24.61 0.34
N SER A 328 9.11 25.52 0.61
CA SER A 328 8.96 26.20 1.89
C SER A 328 7.93 25.56 2.83
N VAL A 329 6.91 24.89 2.27
CA VAL A 329 5.76 24.34 3.00
C VAL A 329 6.02 22.91 3.47
N ILE A 330 5.65 22.62 4.71
CA ILE A 330 5.51 21.24 5.21
C ILE A 330 4.06 20.78 5.03
N TYR A 331 3.87 19.67 4.32
CA TYR A 331 2.61 18.94 4.39
C TYR A 331 2.66 17.93 5.56
N VAL A 332 1.67 17.92 6.43
CA VAL A 332 1.58 17.00 7.59
C VAL A 332 0.35 16.12 7.45
N SER A 333 0.55 14.82 7.26
CA SER A 333 -0.54 13.84 7.20
C SER A 333 -0.09 12.44 7.60
N PHE A 334 -0.87 11.79 8.46
CA PHE A 334 -0.56 10.45 8.98
C PHE A 334 -1.40 9.35 8.32
N GLY A 335 -1.80 9.55 7.06
CA GLY A 335 -2.62 8.60 6.31
C GLY A 335 -4.10 8.75 6.66
N THR A 336 -4.88 7.68 6.52
CA THR A 336 -6.34 7.71 6.74
C THR A 336 -6.77 7.32 8.15
N ILE A 337 -5.96 6.51 8.84
CA ILE A 337 -6.30 5.92 10.14
C ILE A 337 -5.48 6.53 11.27
N PHE A 338 -4.17 6.71 11.06
CA PHE A 338 -3.25 7.04 12.13
C PHE A 338 -3.29 8.53 12.47
N PHE A 339 -3.01 8.80 13.73
CA PHE A 339 -2.69 10.13 14.23
C PHE A 339 -1.85 9.98 15.50
N PRO A 340 -1.00 10.94 15.88
CA PRO A 340 -0.21 10.86 17.09
C PRO A 340 -1.07 10.64 18.34
N MET A 341 -0.85 9.52 19.04
CA MET A 341 -1.52 9.21 20.31
C MET A 341 -1.07 10.10 21.47
N GLU A 342 0.12 10.70 21.33
CA GLU A 342 0.71 11.66 22.26
C GLU A 342 0.58 13.07 21.69
N PRO A 343 -0.57 13.76 21.87
CA PRO A 343 -0.83 15.03 21.22
C PRO A 343 0.13 16.15 21.67
N GLN A 344 0.80 16.02 22.83
CA GLN A 344 1.85 16.95 23.23
C GLN A 344 3.04 16.92 22.26
N LYS A 345 3.41 15.76 21.72
CA LYS A 345 4.48 15.65 20.71
C LYS A 345 4.06 16.31 19.41
N LEU A 346 2.82 16.11 18.95
CA LEU A 346 2.32 16.84 17.77
C LEU A 346 2.36 18.35 18.00
N ALA A 347 1.85 18.83 19.14
CA ALA A 347 1.85 20.25 19.47
C ALA A 347 3.28 20.82 19.50
N ALA A 348 4.22 20.11 20.13
CA ALA A 348 5.63 20.49 20.17
C ALA A 348 6.26 20.57 18.77
N PHE A 349 5.97 19.62 17.88
CA PHE A 349 6.47 19.65 16.51
C PHE A 349 5.97 20.90 15.77
N LEU A 350 4.68 21.20 15.92
CA LEU A 350 4.06 22.38 15.31
C LEU A 350 4.58 23.68 15.93
N ASP A 351 4.80 23.74 17.25
CA ASP A 351 5.44 24.88 17.92
C ASP A 351 6.82 25.17 17.33
N VAL A 352 7.66 24.13 17.15
CA VAL A 352 8.98 24.29 16.53
C VAL A 352 8.88 24.78 15.08
N ALA A 353 7.90 24.31 14.31
CA ALA A 353 7.66 24.80 12.95
C ALA A 353 7.27 26.29 12.94
N MET A 354 6.36 26.70 13.84
CA MET A 354 5.93 28.09 14.01
C MET A 354 7.08 29.01 14.46
N GLU A 355 7.88 28.58 15.44
CA GLU A 355 9.08 29.30 15.91
C GLU A 355 10.09 29.53 14.78
N LYS A 356 10.22 28.56 13.88
CA LYS A 356 11.06 28.63 12.68
C LYS A 356 10.41 29.35 11.51
N LYS A 357 9.15 29.79 11.65
CA LYS A 357 8.35 30.45 10.60
C LYS A 357 8.21 29.59 9.34
N ILE A 358 8.07 28.28 9.53
CA ILE A 358 7.87 27.33 8.43
C ILE A 358 6.37 27.19 8.18
N PRO A 359 5.87 27.50 6.98
CA PRO A 359 4.47 27.31 6.66
C PRO A 359 4.09 25.83 6.61
N PHE A 360 2.87 25.48 7.01
CA PHE A 360 2.42 24.08 6.96
C PHE A 360 0.93 23.87 6.76
N ILE A 361 0.58 22.74 6.16
CA ILE A 361 -0.78 22.21 6.12
C ILE A 361 -0.85 20.99 7.03
N LEU A 362 -1.75 21.00 8.02
CA LEU A 362 -2.07 19.85 8.87
C LEU A 362 -3.37 19.19 8.40
N ASN A 363 -3.26 18.01 7.81
CA ASN A 363 -4.40 17.18 7.39
C ASN A 363 -4.78 16.20 8.50
N HIS A 364 -5.91 16.46 9.17
CA HIS A 364 -6.47 15.62 10.25
C HIS A 364 -7.61 14.75 9.71
N THR A 365 -7.28 13.51 9.37
CA THR A 365 -8.19 12.52 8.76
C THR A 365 -8.63 11.43 9.72
N SER A 366 -7.95 11.25 10.85
CA SER A 366 -8.20 10.11 11.73
C SER A 366 -9.59 10.19 12.38
N PRO A 367 -10.41 9.13 12.23
CA PRO A 367 -11.72 9.07 12.88
C PRO A 367 -11.62 8.74 14.38
N TYR A 368 -10.46 8.26 14.85
CA TYR A 368 -10.30 7.67 16.18
C TYR A 368 -9.64 8.60 17.18
N ILE A 369 -8.77 9.49 16.72
CA ILE A 369 -8.00 10.37 17.58
C ILE A 369 -8.35 11.81 17.19
N PRO A 370 -9.17 12.52 17.99
CA PRO A 370 -9.54 13.89 17.69
C PRO A 370 -8.34 14.82 17.82
N LEU A 371 -8.32 15.89 17.03
CA LEU A 371 -7.36 16.98 17.20
C LEU A 371 -7.74 17.79 18.46
N PRO A 372 -6.89 17.86 19.50
CA PRO A 372 -7.26 18.52 20.75
C PRO A 372 -7.37 20.05 20.63
N ASP A 373 -8.27 20.66 21.40
CA ASP A 373 -8.52 22.11 21.38
C ASP A 373 -7.25 22.93 21.61
N PHE A 374 -6.40 22.52 22.56
CA PHE A 374 -5.14 23.22 22.84
C PHE A 374 -4.17 23.25 21.65
N VAL A 375 -4.26 22.28 20.73
CA VAL A 375 -3.48 22.30 19.48
C VAL A 375 -4.13 23.30 18.53
N THR A 376 -5.45 23.23 18.35
CA THR A 376 -6.17 24.14 17.45
C THR A 376 -6.06 25.61 17.86
N ASP A 377 -6.08 25.91 19.16
CA ASP A 377 -5.99 27.28 19.68
C ASP A 377 -4.63 27.91 19.37
N LYS A 378 -3.56 27.12 19.43
CA LYS A 378 -2.22 27.56 19.01
C LYS A 378 -2.18 27.87 17.51
N LEU A 379 -2.75 26.99 16.69
CA LEU A 379 -2.75 27.13 15.24
C LEU A 379 -3.51 28.38 14.78
N ARG A 380 -4.56 28.81 15.50
CA ARG A 380 -5.27 30.07 15.21
C ARG A 380 -4.39 31.32 15.31
N SER A 381 -3.28 31.24 16.04
CA SER A 381 -2.34 32.37 16.22
C SER A 381 -1.24 32.44 15.16
N TYR A 382 -1.15 31.44 14.27
CA TYR A 382 -0.12 31.37 13.24
C TYR A 382 -0.74 31.48 11.84
N ALA A 383 -0.44 32.58 11.15
CA ALA A 383 -1.06 32.91 9.86
C ALA A 383 -0.65 31.95 8.73
N ASP A 384 0.56 31.40 8.80
CA ASP A 384 1.13 30.55 7.75
C ASP A 384 0.80 29.06 7.99
N CYS A 385 -0.39 28.76 8.52
CA CYS A 385 -0.87 27.39 8.60
C CYS A 385 -2.31 27.21 8.13
N MET A 386 -2.60 25.99 7.66
CA MET A 386 -3.93 25.55 7.30
C MET A 386 -4.21 24.20 7.95
N VAL A 387 -5.39 24.05 8.58
CA VAL A 387 -5.86 22.77 9.11
C VAL A 387 -7.02 22.28 8.25
N THR A 388 -6.95 21.05 7.78
CA THR A 388 -7.97 20.43 6.92
C THR A 388 -8.43 19.10 7.49
N LYS A 389 -9.65 18.69 7.14
CA LYS A 389 -10.15 17.33 7.45
C LYS A 389 -9.82 16.31 6.36
N TRP A 390 -9.60 16.81 5.15
CA TRP A 390 -9.20 16.02 4.00
C TRP A 390 -8.46 16.89 2.99
N CYS A 391 -7.23 16.50 2.67
CA CYS A 391 -6.46 17.08 1.58
C CYS A 391 -6.46 16.14 0.37
N PRO A 392 -6.67 16.67 -0.85
CA PRO A 392 -6.26 16.00 -2.07
C PRO A 392 -4.72 15.93 -2.09
N GLN A 393 -4.17 14.84 -1.57
CA GLN A 393 -2.74 14.74 -1.26
C GLN A 393 -1.84 14.96 -2.48
N GLN A 394 -2.23 14.46 -3.66
CA GLN A 394 -1.42 14.65 -4.87
C GLN A 394 -1.42 16.12 -5.31
N LEU A 395 -2.51 16.85 -5.05
CA LEU A 395 -2.57 18.30 -5.29
C LEU A 395 -1.54 19.06 -4.44
N VAL A 396 -1.42 18.69 -3.16
CA VAL A 396 -0.46 19.33 -2.24
C VAL A 396 0.98 18.94 -2.60
N LEU A 397 1.23 17.64 -2.85
CA LEU A 397 2.58 17.14 -3.14
C LEU A 397 3.15 17.64 -4.47
N SER A 398 2.30 17.87 -5.48
CA SER A 398 2.74 18.39 -6.79
C SER A 398 2.93 19.91 -6.83
N HIS A 399 2.58 20.63 -5.77
CA HIS A 399 2.71 22.09 -5.71
C HIS A 399 4.14 22.50 -5.35
N SER A 400 4.73 23.47 -6.07
CA SER A 400 6.16 23.83 -5.90
C SER A 400 6.51 24.44 -4.54
N ALA A 401 5.53 25.04 -3.85
CA ALA A 401 5.69 25.48 -2.45
C ALA A 401 6.02 24.31 -1.50
N THR A 402 5.55 23.09 -1.78
CA THR A 402 5.72 21.94 -0.89
C THR A 402 7.17 21.47 -0.89
N GLY A 403 7.83 21.54 0.26
CA GLY A 403 9.23 21.16 0.42
C GLY A 403 9.46 19.85 1.17
N PHE A 404 8.59 19.53 2.14
CA PHE A 404 8.72 18.31 2.95
C PHE A 404 7.35 17.73 3.29
N PHE A 405 7.29 16.40 3.41
CA PHE A 405 6.10 15.69 3.87
C PHE A 405 6.37 15.00 5.22
N VAL A 406 5.76 15.50 6.30
CA VAL A 406 5.67 14.78 7.57
C VAL A 406 4.60 13.71 7.46
N THR A 407 5.01 12.45 7.51
CA THR A 407 4.14 11.31 7.23
C THR A 407 4.35 10.17 8.19
N HIS A 408 3.31 9.37 8.39
CA HIS A 408 3.43 8.05 9.00
C HIS A 408 4.35 7.08 8.23
N GLY A 409 4.63 7.33 6.94
CA GLY A 409 5.51 6.48 6.14
C GLY A 409 4.84 5.24 5.53
N GLY A 410 3.50 5.19 5.45
CA GLY A 410 2.80 4.12 4.73
C GLY A 410 3.11 4.15 3.22
N HIS A 411 3.25 2.98 2.60
CA HIS A 411 3.85 2.84 1.27
C HIS A 411 3.20 3.69 0.18
N ASN A 412 1.88 3.87 0.18
CA ASN A 412 1.22 4.72 -0.81
C ASN A 412 1.60 6.20 -0.69
N SER A 413 1.63 6.73 0.53
CA SER A 413 2.05 8.12 0.78
C SER A 413 3.52 8.32 0.40
N VAL A 414 4.37 7.31 0.64
CA VAL A 414 5.76 7.30 0.18
C VAL A 414 5.83 7.28 -1.35
N THR A 415 5.02 6.45 -2.00
CA THR A 415 4.98 6.32 -3.46
C THR A 415 4.53 7.62 -4.12
N GLU A 416 3.50 8.29 -3.58
CA GLU A 416 3.06 9.61 -4.07
C GLU A 416 4.13 10.69 -3.86
N ALA A 417 4.73 10.76 -2.66
CA ALA A 417 5.76 11.75 -2.38
C ALA A 417 7.01 11.59 -3.26
N THR A 418 7.47 10.35 -3.44
CA THR A 418 8.65 10.06 -4.27
C THR A 418 8.39 10.24 -5.76
N ALA A 419 7.14 10.03 -6.23
CA ALA A 419 6.74 10.37 -7.59
C ALA A 419 6.73 11.89 -7.85
N GLU A 420 6.51 12.70 -6.81
CA GLU A 420 6.59 14.18 -6.88
C GLU A 420 7.96 14.74 -6.47
N GLY A 421 8.93 13.89 -6.11
CA GLY A 421 10.26 14.33 -5.70
C GLY A 421 10.30 15.04 -4.33
N ILE A 422 9.31 14.79 -3.47
CA ILE A 422 9.18 15.40 -2.15
C ILE A 422 9.88 14.55 -1.09
N PRO A 423 10.86 15.10 -0.35
CA PRO A 423 11.49 14.41 0.77
C PRO A 423 10.55 14.27 1.98
N LEU A 424 10.82 13.26 2.82
CA LEU A 424 9.91 12.86 3.90
C LEU A 424 10.49 13.07 5.30
N ILE A 425 9.64 13.37 6.26
CA ILE A 425 9.93 13.30 7.70
C ILE A 425 9.01 12.22 8.28
N CYS A 426 9.57 11.04 8.54
CA CYS A 426 8.81 9.86 8.93
C CYS A 426 8.54 9.84 10.43
N TRP A 427 7.27 9.70 10.78
CA TRP A 427 6.72 9.45 12.10
C TRP A 427 6.04 8.08 12.11
N PRO A 428 6.79 6.97 12.08
CA PRO A 428 6.23 5.64 11.91
C PRO A 428 5.44 5.17 13.13
N PHE A 429 4.34 4.45 12.89
CA PHE A 429 3.51 3.79 13.91
C PHE A 429 3.67 2.26 13.88
N THR A 430 3.46 1.62 12.73
CA THR A 430 3.38 0.15 12.60
C THR A 430 3.46 -0.33 11.13
N MET A 431 3.32 -1.63 10.88
CA MET A 431 3.30 -2.26 9.54
C MET A 431 4.59 -1.98 8.75
N ASP A 432 4.46 -1.55 7.50
CA ASP A 432 5.53 -1.20 6.57
C ASP A 432 6.18 0.17 6.86
N GLN A 433 5.62 0.94 7.80
CA GLN A 433 6.03 2.32 8.06
C GLN A 433 7.47 2.41 8.59
N ALA A 434 7.85 1.50 9.48
CA ALA A 434 9.20 1.47 10.04
C ALA A 434 10.26 1.08 9.00
N THR A 435 9.94 0.11 8.13
CA THR A 435 10.83 -0.30 7.04
C THR A 435 10.96 0.79 5.99
N ASN A 436 9.87 1.50 5.66
CA ASN A 436 9.93 2.68 4.80
C ASN A 436 10.76 3.80 5.43
N ALA A 437 10.57 4.11 6.73
CA ALA A 437 11.33 5.15 7.43
C ALA A 437 12.84 4.86 7.41
N ALA A 438 13.24 3.62 7.71
CA ALA A 438 14.64 3.20 7.63
C ALA A 438 15.19 3.32 6.20
N ARG A 439 14.42 2.94 5.18
CA ARG A 439 14.83 3.07 3.78
C ARG A 439 15.04 4.54 3.38
N ILE A 440 14.07 5.38 3.70
CA ILE A 440 14.05 6.82 3.40
C ILE A 440 15.24 7.53 4.06
N ASN A 441 15.50 7.23 5.34
CA ASN A 441 16.54 7.86 6.14
C ASN A 441 17.94 7.32 5.79
N ASP A 442 18.12 5.99 5.88
CA ASP A 442 19.44 5.35 5.94
C ASP A 442 19.95 4.89 4.56
N LYS A 443 19.06 4.62 3.60
CA LYS A 443 19.42 4.02 2.31
C LYS A 443 19.32 4.98 1.15
N LEU A 444 18.17 5.65 1.02
CA LEU A 444 17.91 6.58 -0.07
C LEU A 444 18.38 8.00 0.26
N HIS A 445 18.50 8.33 1.55
CA HIS A 445 18.81 9.68 2.02
C HIS A 445 17.90 10.75 1.39
N ILE A 446 16.60 10.46 1.37
CA ILE A 446 15.53 11.35 0.88
C ILE A 446 14.61 11.83 2.01
N GLY A 447 15.00 11.62 3.26
CA GLY A 447 14.20 12.05 4.39
C GLY A 447 14.87 11.82 5.74
N TYR A 448 14.07 11.94 6.80
CA TYR A 448 14.45 11.76 8.19
C TYR A 448 13.49 10.79 8.89
N GLU A 449 13.97 10.04 9.87
CA GLU A 449 13.11 9.29 10.80
C GLU A 449 13.12 9.99 12.16
N LEU A 450 11.94 10.20 12.75
CA LEU A 450 11.79 10.67 14.12
C LEU A 450 11.80 9.46 15.05
N PHE A 451 12.80 9.34 15.92
CA PHE A 451 12.95 8.21 16.83
C PHE A 451 12.31 8.47 18.20
N GLN A 452 12.19 9.74 18.62
CA GLN A 452 11.64 10.10 19.93
C GLN A 452 10.10 9.98 19.98
N VAL A 453 9.46 9.70 18.84
CA VAL A 453 8.03 9.42 18.73
C VAL A 453 7.65 8.01 19.19
N ARG A 454 8.63 7.13 19.37
CA ARG A 454 8.41 5.74 19.74
C ARG A 454 7.84 5.62 21.16
N ASN A 455 6.90 4.70 21.34
CA ASN A 455 6.26 4.43 22.64
C ASN A 455 5.87 2.94 22.82
N GLY A 456 6.30 2.08 21.88
CA GLY A 456 6.08 0.64 21.87
C GLY A 456 7.41 -0.15 21.94
N PRO A 457 7.44 -1.38 21.39
CA PRO A 457 8.65 -2.22 21.35
C PRO A 457 9.90 -1.50 20.79
N GLY A 458 9.72 -0.61 19.81
CA GLY A 458 10.79 0.19 19.22
C GLY A 458 11.45 1.22 20.14
N SER A 459 10.94 1.42 21.36
CA SER A 459 11.56 2.30 22.38
C SER A 459 12.82 1.69 23.00
N GLN A 460 13.08 0.41 22.74
CA GLN A 460 14.31 -0.29 23.12
C GLN A 460 15.54 0.25 22.34
N PRO A 461 16.77 -0.10 22.75
CA PRO A 461 18.01 0.33 22.08
C PRO A 461 18.00 0.08 20.56
N ALA A 462 17.84 1.12 19.75
CA ALA A 462 17.84 0.95 18.30
C ALA A 462 19.27 0.66 17.80
N TYR A 463 19.46 -0.42 17.04
CA TYR A 463 20.77 -0.77 16.48
C TYR A 463 21.31 0.38 15.61
N ARG A 464 20.41 1.00 14.84
CA ARG A 464 20.71 2.11 13.92
C ARG A 464 21.11 3.40 14.64
N LEU A 465 20.73 3.56 15.91
CA LEU A 465 21.15 4.70 16.74
C LEU A 465 22.32 4.36 17.68
N GLY A 466 22.59 3.08 17.93
CA GLY A 466 23.51 2.63 18.97
C GLY A 466 23.06 2.92 20.41
N LYS A 467 21.84 3.43 20.60
CA LYS A 467 21.25 3.76 21.92
C LYS A 467 19.73 3.68 21.87
N ALA A 468 19.10 3.64 23.04
CA ALA A 468 17.65 3.80 23.14
C ALA A 468 17.25 5.26 22.86
N PRO A 469 16.14 5.50 22.14
CA PRO A 469 15.48 6.80 22.20
C PRO A 469 15.03 7.07 23.64
N GLU A 470 15.04 8.34 24.04
CA GLU A 470 14.64 8.75 25.39
C GLU A 470 13.12 8.80 25.53
N CYS A 471 12.43 9.02 24.40
CA CYS A 471 10.98 9.04 24.27
C CYS A 471 10.26 10.10 25.14
N THR A 472 11.00 11.02 25.75
CA THR A 472 10.47 12.16 26.50
C THR A 472 10.02 13.29 25.57
N LEU A 473 9.20 14.20 26.07
CA LEU A 473 8.75 15.36 25.31
C LEU A 473 9.94 16.30 25.01
N GLU A 474 10.85 16.47 25.96
CA GLU A 474 12.04 17.31 25.84
C GLU A 474 12.98 16.77 24.75
N ALA A 475 13.23 15.46 24.74
CA ALA A 475 14.05 14.82 23.72
C ALA A 475 13.39 14.92 22.33
N PHE A 476 12.06 14.78 22.27
CA PHE A 476 11.31 14.97 21.03
C PHE A 476 11.38 16.42 20.51
N ILE A 477 11.24 17.43 21.38
CA ILE A 477 11.40 18.84 21.01
C ILE A 477 12.80 19.07 20.43
N ALA A 478 13.85 18.55 21.08
CA ALA A 478 15.22 18.67 20.60
C ALA A 478 15.42 17.99 19.23
N GLU A 479 14.84 16.79 19.03
CA GLU A 479 14.85 16.09 17.74
C GLU A 479 14.13 16.89 16.66
N ALA A 480 12.93 17.42 16.94
CA ALA A 480 12.16 18.24 16.00
C ALA A 480 12.91 19.51 15.60
N GLN A 481 13.52 20.22 16.57
CA GLN A 481 14.38 21.38 16.32
C GLN A 481 15.55 21.04 15.40
N GLN A 482 16.23 19.91 15.68
CA GLN A 482 17.36 19.46 14.88
C GLN A 482 16.93 19.07 13.46
N VAL A 483 15.88 18.27 13.32
CA VAL A 483 15.38 17.77 12.03
C VAL A 483 14.88 18.91 11.17
N LEU A 484 14.07 19.84 11.70
CA LEU A 484 13.59 20.98 10.93
C LEU A 484 14.72 21.95 10.55
N SER A 485 15.74 22.12 11.39
CA SER A 485 16.93 22.91 11.02
C SER A 485 17.73 22.26 9.89
N LYS A 486 17.83 20.92 9.86
CA LYS A 486 18.47 20.19 8.76
C LYS A 486 17.63 20.22 7.48
N ALA A 487 16.32 19.99 7.60
CA ALA A 487 15.35 19.99 6.51
C ALA A 487 15.33 21.33 5.77
N PHE A 488 15.37 22.45 6.47
CA PHE A 488 15.41 23.78 5.87
C PHE A 488 16.83 24.36 5.80
N GLY A 489 17.83 23.48 5.63
CA GLY A 489 19.24 23.83 5.46
C GLY A 489 19.94 22.99 4.38
N ASN A 490 21.27 22.98 4.39
CA ASN A 490 22.09 22.29 3.36
C ASN A 490 21.85 20.78 3.29
N ASP A 491 21.43 20.13 4.38
CA ASP A 491 21.08 18.71 4.35
C ASP A 491 19.77 18.48 3.61
N GLY A 492 18.74 19.29 3.88
CA GLY A 492 17.48 19.24 3.17
C GLY A 492 17.59 19.49 1.68
N MET A 493 18.37 20.49 1.24
CA MET A 493 18.63 20.70 -0.19
C MET A 493 19.23 19.46 -0.88
N ARG A 494 20.11 18.73 -0.18
CA ARG A 494 20.65 17.46 -0.69
C ARG A 494 19.58 16.37 -0.75
N LYS A 495 18.71 16.28 0.26
CA LYS A 495 17.59 15.31 0.28
C LYS A 495 16.55 15.59 -0.80
N ILE A 496 16.23 16.86 -1.08
CA ILE A 496 15.39 17.27 -2.22
C ILE A 496 16.04 16.83 -3.53
N SER A 497 17.33 17.10 -3.73
CA SER A 497 18.03 16.64 -4.95
C SER A 497 18.02 15.12 -5.11
N ASN A 498 18.17 14.36 -4.01
CA ASN A 498 18.08 12.90 -4.05
C ASN A 498 16.66 12.42 -4.37
N ALA A 499 15.63 13.04 -3.78
CA ALA A 499 14.23 12.74 -4.05
C ALA A 499 13.88 13.00 -5.52
N GLN A 500 14.36 14.10 -6.10
CA GLN A 500 14.18 14.40 -7.53
C GLN A 500 14.90 13.41 -8.46
N LYS A 501 16.08 12.88 -8.08
CA LYS A 501 16.73 11.80 -8.84
C LYS A 501 15.89 10.53 -8.82
N LEU A 502 15.34 10.17 -7.66
CA LEU A 502 14.44 9.02 -7.54
C LEU A 502 13.15 9.24 -8.34
N GLN A 503 12.56 10.45 -8.29
CA GLN A 503 11.42 10.83 -9.13
C GLN A 503 11.70 10.56 -10.61
N GLN A 504 12.87 10.96 -11.13
CA GLN A 504 13.25 10.70 -12.53
C GLN A 504 13.30 9.20 -12.84
N GLN A 505 13.85 8.38 -11.95
CA GLN A 505 13.86 6.92 -12.11
C GLN A 505 12.44 6.33 -12.11
N ILE A 506 11.59 6.83 -11.20
CA ILE A 506 10.18 6.44 -11.10
C ILE A 506 9.43 6.80 -12.39
N SER A 507 9.62 7.99 -12.95
CA SER A 507 9.01 8.40 -14.22
C SER A 507 9.48 7.50 -15.37
N GLN A 508 10.76 7.14 -15.39
CA GLN A 508 11.34 6.25 -16.41
C GLN A 508 10.84 4.80 -16.31
N ALA A 509 10.39 4.35 -15.13
CA ALA A 509 9.93 2.98 -14.91
C ALA A 509 8.71 2.58 -15.76
N TRP A 510 7.94 3.57 -16.24
CA TRP A 510 6.82 3.39 -17.18
C TRP A 510 7.13 3.81 -18.62
N GLY A 511 8.37 4.24 -18.91
CA GLY A 511 8.83 4.49 -20.27
C GLY A 511 8.84 3.20 -21.12
N GLU A 512 9.12 3.34 -22.42
CA GLU A 512 9.10 2.24 -23.39
C GLU A 512 9.90 0.99 -22.94
N ASN A 513 11.04 1.20 -22.28
CA ASN A 513 11.91 0.14 -21.75
C ASN A 513 11.94 0.11 -20.20
N GLY A 514 10.95 0.71 -19.55
CA GLY A 514 10.89 0.84 -18.10
C GLY A 514 10.59 -0.48 -17.40
N SER A 515 11.13 -0.67 -16.19
CA SER A 515 10.99 -1.91 -15.41
C SER A 515 9.54 -2.28 -15.12
N SER A 516 8.68 -1.30 -14.85
CA SER A 516 7.30 -1.51 -14.46
C SER A 516 6.40 -1.79 -15.66
N ARG A 517 6.68 -1.13 -16.78
CA ARG A 517 6.07 -1.45 -18.07
C ARG A 517 6.36 -2.90 -18.44
N LYS A 518 7.64 -3.29 -18.40
CA LYS A 518 8.08 -4.66 -18.65
C LYS A 518 7.44 -5.68 -17.70
N ALA A 519 7.42 -5.40 -16.39
CA ALA A 519 6.80 -6.29 -15.42
C ALA A 519 5.31 -6.51 -15.71
N LEU A 520 4.59 -5.48 -16.16
CA LEU A 520 3.19 -5.61 -16.55
C LEU A 520 3.02 -6.37 -17.88
N ASP A 521 3.87 -6.12 -18.88
CA ASP A 521 3.89 -6.87 -20.14
C ASP A 521 4.17 -8.37 -19.90
N ASP A 522 5.16 -8.70 -19.05
CA ASP A 522 5.49 -10.08 -18.67
C ASP A 522 4.33 -10.74 -17.91
N PHE A 523 3.67 -10.02 -16.99
CA PHE A 523 2.47 -10.50 -16.31
C PHE A 523 1.35 -10.79 -17.29
N VAL A 524 1.03 -9.85 -18.18
CA VAL A 524 -0.03 -9.99 -19.19
C VAL A 524 0.26 -11.14 -20.14
N ALA A 525 1.51 -11.32 -20.58
CA ALA A 525 1.93 -12.45 -21.39
C ALA A 525 1.67 -13.78 -20.67
N SER A 526 1.87 -13.83 -19.35
CA SER A 526 1.63 -15.03 -18.55
C SER A 526 0.15 -15.44 -18.40
N ILE A 527 -0.80 -14.58 -18.82
CA ILE A 527 -2.25 -14.83 -18.80
C ILE A 527 -2.65 -15.61 -20.06
N GLY A 528 -2.94 -16.91 -19.90
CA GLY A 528 -3.48 -17.77 -20.96
C GLY A 528 -2.55 -18.87 -21.45
N ASP A 529 -1.26 -18.85 -21.09
CA ASP A 529 -0.23 -19.79 -21.54
C ASP A 529 -0.22 -21.15 -20.81
N SER A 530 -1.30 -21.54 -20.12
CA SER A 530 -1.33 -22.81 -19.36
C SER A 530 -1.36 -24.08 -20.23
N GLU A 531 -1.48 -23.96 -21.55
CA GLU A 531 -1.45 -25.12 -22.47
C GLU A 531 -0.04 -25.48 -23.00
N SER A 532 0.99 -24.63 -22.85
CA SER A 532 2.30 -24.87 -23.47
C SER A 532 3.33 -25.58 -22.58
N SER A 533 3.01 -25.87 -21.30
CA SER A 533 3.94 -26.53 -20.36
C SER A 533 3.65 -28.01 -20.07
N GLN A 534 2.64 -28.61 -20.68
CA GLN A 534 2.36 -30.06 -20.56
C GLN A 534 3.16 -30.95 -21.53
N GLY A 535 4.10 -30.40 -22.28
CA GLY A 535 4.88 -31.15 -23.25
C GLY A 535 6.36 -31.23 -22.90
N LEU A 536 6.75 -31.76 -21.73
CA LEU A 536 8.10 -32.29 -21.44
C LEU A 536 8.19 -32.90 -20.01
N PHE A 537 7.25 -33.75 -19.63
CA PHE A 537 7.49 -34.70 -18.53
C PHE A 537 7.30 -36.11 -19.06
N SER A 538 8.43 -36.74 -19.41
CA SER A 538 8.50 -38.18 -19.61
C SER A 538 8.31 -38.88 -18.25
N PRO A 539 7.42 -39.88 -18.13
CA PRO A 539 7.30 -40.66 -16.91
C PRO A 539 8.49 -41.61 -16.83
N MET A 540 9.51 -41.29 -16.03
CA MET A 540 10.47 -42.31 -15.60
C MET A 540 9.81 -43.15 -14.50
N THR A 541 9.24 -44.25 -14.96
CA THR A 541 9.20 -45.58 -14.36
C THR A 541 9.76 -45.73 -12.94
N ALA A 542 8.87 -46.23 -12.07
CA ALA A 542 9.15 -46.97 -10.85
C ALA A 542 10.29 -48.00 -11.01
N TRP A 543 11.15 -48.11 -10.00
CA TRP A 543 11.73 -49.35 -9.47
C TRP A 543 12.24 -49.10 -8.04
N LEU A 544 11.76 -49.94 -7.10
CA LEU A 544 12.25 -50.30 -5.76
C LEU A 544 12.66 -49.20 -4.76
#